data_AF-A0A8T7HFW0-F1
#
_entry.id   AF-A0A8T7HFW0-F1
#
_cell.length_a   1.000
_cell.length_b   1.000
_cell.length_c   1.000
_cell.angle_alpha   90.00
_cell.angle_beta   90.00
_cell.angle_gamma   90.00
#
_symmetry.space_group_name_H-M   'P 1'
#
loop_
_entity.id
_entity.type
_entity.pdbx_description
1 polymer ?
#
loop_
_entity_poly.entity_id
_entity_poly.type
_entity_poly.pdbx_seq_one_letter_code
_entity_poly.pdbx_strand_id
1 'polypeptide(L)'
;DMIDLPLTHFRPDEIGVPIERLRELGYTHDIYGRELTESSQVLELRHQDILVSEDCGEWLVRVAKFVDDLLVKVYRLEPFYRAEKPLDLVGHLLMGLAPHTSAGVLARLIGFSKAPVGYGHPFFHAAKRRNCFAGDTEITVSDGRRWISMPIRRFVVENFDVSKPGLDHMGTFYSDPMQPFYVRSIDTQGVTSLKKVTSVSVHRAPAHLIQFATRRGKVLTVTPDHAMLVWDTGYLRKIRALEVKIGDRVPAEEGGLVISDEVVARETVQALDDRVYCLTVAENHTLVANGIFCGQCDGDEDCVMLLLDGLINFSRAYLPETRGGTMDAPLVLTTRIDPAEVDKECLNVDVCDHYPLEVYEGCLAYAHPKDLDKYVDRVERRLGTPAQVEGFFFTHPTSDISAGPLESTYTKLGTMLEKLEAELDLAEKIRAVDTDDVAERVLNTHFIRDLQGNLNAFSKQKVRCTKCNAKYRRMPIAGKCTRCGGNVIPTVHEGSVKKYLEMSRDICKTYAVSEYTKQRVEVLCMQIESTFGEPPERQLGLADFM
;
A
#
# COMPACT_ATOMS: atom_id res chain seq x y z
N ASP A 1 -4.14 4.98 -10.85
CA ASP A 1 -3.34 4.77 -9.62
C ASP A 1 -1.90 4.63 -10.03
N MET A 2 -1.01 5.15 -9.19
CA MET A 2 0.41 5.24 -9.50
C MET A 2 1.20 5.16 -8.20
N ILE A 3 2.37 4.52 -8.25
CA ILE A 3 3.27 4.43 -7.09
C ILE A 3 3.90 5.80 -6.87
N ASP A 4 3.82 6.29 -5.63
CA ASP A 4 4.38 7.57 -5.26
C ASP A 4 5.88 7.46 -4.96
N LEU A 5 6.68 8.32 -5.57
CA LEU A 5 8.10 8.48 -5.25
C LEU A 5 8.41 9.93 -4.85
N PRO A 6 9.18 10.15 -3.76
CA PRO A 6 9.57 11.49 -3.36
C PRO A 6 10.61 12.06 -4.33
N LEU A 7 10.47 13.34 -4.65
CA LEU A 7 11.42 14.11 -5.44
C LEU A 7 11.50 15.54 -4.91
N THR A 8 12.70 16.07 -4.72
CA THR A 8 12.91 17.48 -4.32
C THR A 8 13.50 18.31 -5.44
N HIS A 9 14.11 17.69 -6.43
CA HIS A 9 14.83 18.35 -7.51
C HIS A 9 14.62 17.64 -8.83
N PHE A 10 14.63 18.38 -9.93
CA PHE A 10 14.50 17.82 -11.27
C PHE A 10 15.27 18.68 -12.27
N ARG A 11 15.55 18.12 -13.44
CA ARG A 11 16.02 18.89 -14.59
C ARG A 11 14.93 18.99 -15.66
N PRO A 12 14.84 20.12 -16.40
CA PRO A 12 13.90 20.26 -17.51
C PRO A 12 13.99 19.14 -18.55
N ASP A 13 15.20 18.64 -18.84
CA ASP A 13 15.43 17.58 -19.82
C ASP A 13 14.90 16.21 -19.38
N GLU A 14 14.92 15.91 -18.08
CA GLU A 14 14.39 14.66 -17.49
C GLU A 14 12.87 14.57 -17.61
N ILE A 15 12.17 15.71 -17.54
CA ILE A 15 10.70 15.77 -17.49
C ILE A 15 10.04 16.12 -18.82
N GLY A 16 10.86 16.36 -19.85
CA GLY A 16 10.42 16.65 -21.23
C GLY A 16 9.75 18.00 -21.42
N VAL A 17 9.96 18.98 -20.52
CA VAL A 17 9.27 20.28 -20.55
C VAL A 17 10.21 21.41 -20.99
N PRO A 18 9.81 22.27 -21.97
CA PRO A 18 10.61 23.42 -22.38
C PRO A 18 10.87 24.41 -21.25
N ILE A 19 12.05 25.03 -21.26
CA ILE A 19 12.48 26.01 -20.26
C ILE A 19 11.52 27.19 -20.20
N GLU A 20 11.04 27.65 -21.36
CA GLU A 20 10.10 28.76 -21.47
C GLU A 20 8.82 28.46 -20.70
N ARG A 21 8.32 27.22 -20.78
CA ARG A 21 7.14 26.78 -20.04
C ARG A 21 7.39 26.73 -18.54
N LEU A 22 8.57 26.27 -18.11
CA LEU A 22 8.94 26.29 -16.68
C LEU A 22 9.09 27.72 -16.13
N ARG A 23 9.64 28.64 -16.93
CA ARG A 23 9.70 30.08 -16.60
C ARG A 23 8.31 30.67 -16.40
N GLU A 24 7.35 30.35 -17.28
CA GLU A 24 5.94 30.75 -17.11
C GLU A 24 5.30 30.20 -15.83
N LEU A 25 5.70 29.01 -15.38
CA LEU A 25 5.25 28.40 -14.13
C LEU A 25 5.93 28.97 -12.89
N GLY A 26 6.93 29.85 -13.06
CA GLY A 26 7.65 30.56 -12.01
C GLY A 26 9.04 30.01 -11.68
N TYR A 27 9.53 29.01 -12.42
CA TYR A 27 10.90 28.52 -12.27
C TYR A 27 11.88 29.43 -13.02
N THR A 28 12.52 30.33 -12.27
CA THR A 28 13.38 31.38 -12.85
C THR A 28 14.86 31.14 -12.65
N HIS A 29 15.23 30.43 -11.58
CA HIS A 29 16.61 30.18 -11.19
C HIS A 29 16.82 28.72 -10.82
N ASP A 30 18.05 28.24 -10.96
CA ASP A 30 18.49 26.93 -10.49
C ASP A 30 18.79 26.92 -8.98
N ILE A 31 19.14 25.74 -8.44
CA ILE A 31 19.47 25.55 -7.02
C ILE A 31 20.67 26.39 -6.54
N TYR A 32 21.50 26.91 -7.45
CA TYR A 32 22.65 27.76 -7.14
C TYR A 32 22.31 29.25 -7.32
N GLY A 33 21.06 29.59 -7.60
CA GLY A 33 20.60 30.95 -7.82
C GLY A 33 20.99 31.53 -9.19
N ARG A 34 21.38 30.72 -10.17
CA ARG A 34 21.67 31.18 -11.54
C ARG A 34 20.40 31.18 -12.36
N GLU A 35 20.26 32.13 -13.29
CA GLU A 35 19.11 32.18 -14.19
C GLU A 35 18.96 30.86 -14.98
N LEU A 36 17.72 30.37 -15.12
CA LEU A 36 17.42 29.15 -15.86
C LEU A 36 17.55 29.39 -17.37
N THR A 37 18.66 29.02 -17.98
CA THR A 37 18.97 29.18 -19.40
C THR A 37 19.19 27.86 -20.14
N GLU A 38 19.49 26.77 -19.42
CA GLU A 38 19.82 25.46 -19.98
C GLU A 38 18.94 24.34 -19.39
N SER A 39 18.65 23.32 -20.19
CA SER A 39 17.76 22.22 -19.78
C SER A 39 18.43 21.21 -18.84
N SER A 40 19.74 21.31 -18.68
CA SER A 40 20.58 20.51 -17.77
C SER A 40 20.72 21.14 -16.38
N GLN A 41 20.17 22.34 -16.16
CA GLN A 41 20.16 22.97 -14.84
C GLN A 41 19.20 22.24 -13.91
N VAL A 42 19.62 22.07 -12.65
CA VAL A 42 18.82 21.42 -11.62
C VAL A 42 17.95 22.48 -10.94
N LEU A 43 16.66 22.24 -10.93
CA LEU A 43 15.64 23.09 -10.33
C LEU A 43 15.12 22.44 -9.04
N GLU A 44 14.85 23.25 -8.02
CA GLU A 44 14.16 22.82 -6.80
C GLU A 44 12.65 22.69 -7.05
N LEU A 45 12.09 21.50 -6.86
CA LEU A 45 10.67 21.22 -7.04
C LEU A 45 9.83 21.94 -5.99
N ARG A 46 8.86 22.74 -6.43
CA ARG A 46 7.91 23.36 -5.49
C ARG A 46 7.02 22.30 -4.85
N HIS A 47 6.69 22.49 -3.57
CA HIS A 47 6.07 21.46 -2.72
C HIS A 47 4.66 20.97 -3.12
N GLN A 48 3.96 21.65 -4.04
CA GLN A 48 2.68 21.20 -4.63
C GLN A 48 2.78 20.96 -6.14
N ASP A 49 3.97 21.00 -6.71
CA ASP A 49 4.22 20.64 -8.10
C ASP A 49 4.55 19.14 -8.16
N ILE A 50 3.98 18.44 -9.15
CA ILE A 50 4.15 16.99 -9.32
C ILE A 50 4.47 16.62 -10.76
N LEU A 51 5.11 15.46 -10.92
CA LEU A 51 5.30 14.77 -12.18
C LEU A 51 4.48 13.49 -12.18
N VAL A 52 3.83 13.20 -13.29
CA VAL A 52 3.11 11.94 -13.49
C VAL A 52 3.78 11.11 -14.57
N SER A 53 3.50 9.81 -14.66
CA SER A 53 4.02 9.00 -15.77
C SER A 53 3.49 9.48 -17.13
N GLU A 54 4.23 9.23 -18.20
CA GLU A 54 3.78 9.50 -19.57
C GLU A 54 2.43 8.84 -19.87
N ASP A 55 2.23 7.58 -19.43
CA ASP A 55 0.97 6.86 -19.55
C ASP A 55 -0.20 7.57 -18.83
N CYS A 56 0.07 8.12 -17.64
CA CYS A 56 -0.90 8.92 -16.91
C CYS A 56 -1.22 10.21 -17.68
N GLY A 57 -0.21 10.86 -18.26
CA GLY A 57 -0.38 12.05 -19.11
C GLY A 57 -1.31 11.78 -20.30
N GLU A 58 -1.07 10.69 -21.03
CA GLU A 58 -1.93 10.27 -22.15
C GLU A 58 -3.37 9.99 -21.72
N TRP A 59 -3.56 9.41 -20.52
CA TRP A 59 -4.88 9.23 -19.95
C TRP A 59 -5.56 10.56 -19.60
N LEU A 60 -4.83 11.48 -18.95
CA LEU A 60 -5.35 12.80 -18.58
C LEU A 60 -5.75 13.64 -19.80
N VAL A 61 -5.10 13.50 -20.96
CA VAL A 61 -5.53 14.15 -22.21
C VAL A 61 -6.94 13.67 -22.61
N ARG A 62 -7.23 12.38 -22.45
CA ARG A 62 -8.58 11.84 -22.73
C ARG A 62 -9.62 12.41 -21.75
N VAL A 63 -9.26 12.54 -20.48
CA VAL A 63 -10.13 13.16 -19.47
C VAL A 63 -10.35 14.64 -19.78
N ALA A 64 -9.32 15.37 -20.18
CA ALA A 64 -9.41 16.77 -20.59
C ALA A 64 -10.37 16.96 -21.78
N LYS A 65 -10.24 16.12 -22.82
CA LYS A 65 -11.15 16.10 -23.98
C LYS A 65 -12.58 15.79 -23.57
N PHE A 66 -12.78 14.83 -22.65
CA PHE A 66 -14.09 14.52 -22.08
C PHE A 66 -14.70 15.73 -21.35
N VAL A 67 -13.93 16.41 -20.50
CA VAL A 67 -14.40 17.60 -19.75
C VAL A 67 -14.76 18.73 -20.71
N ASP A 68 -13.95 18.98 -21.73
CA ASP A 68 -14.26 20.00 -22.74
C ASP A 68 -15.53 19.68 -23.53
N ASP A 69 -15.68 18.43 -23.97
CA ASP A 69 -16.90 17.95 -24.63
C ASP A 69 -18.13 18.11 -23.72
N LEU A 70 -17.98 17.81 -22.43
CA LEU A 70 -19.01 17.95 -21.42
C LEU A 70 -19.41 19.44 -21.26
N LEU A 71 -18.42 20.34 -21.17
CA LEU A 71 -18.65 21.78 -21.10
C LEU A 71 -19.40 22.32 -22.32
N VAL A 72 -18.98 21.95 -23.53
CA VAL A 72 -19.58 22.43 -24.78
C VAL A 72 -20.95 21.81 -25.05
N LYS A 73 -21.06 20.49 -24.97
CA LYS A 73 -22.25 19.75 -25.41
C LYS A 73 -23.37 19.78 -24.37
N VAL A 74 -23.02 19.69 -23.08
CA VAL A 74 -24.00 19.63 -21.98
C VAL A 74 -24.19 20.99 -21.34
N TYR A 75 -23.11 21.64 -20.90
CA TYR A 75 -23.21 22.91 -20.16
C TYR A 75 -23.28 24.16 -21.04
N ARG A 76 -23.06 24.05 -22.36
CA ARG A 76 -23.05 25.17 -23.32
C ARG A 76 -22.04 26.27 -22.95
N LEU A 77 -20.89 25.85 -22.44
CA LEU A 77 -19.75 26.70 -22.10
C LEU A 77 -18.60 26.49 -23.09
N GLU A 78 -17.64 27.41 -23.07
CA GLU A 78 -16.39 27.27 -23.83
C GLU A 78 -15.54 26.10 -23.28
N PRO A 79 -14.77 25.40 -24.15
CA PRO A 79 -13.84 24.37 -23.71
C PRO A 79 -12.70 24.99 -22.89
N PHE A 80 -12.32 24.31 -21.81
CA PHE A 80 -11.38 24.79 -20.80
C PHE A 80 -9.93 24.35 -21.06
N TYR A 81 -9.70 23.06 -21.31
CA TYR A 81 -8.33 22.51 -21.44
C TYR A 81 -7.75 22.68 -22.83
N ARG A 82 -8.53 22.37 -23.88
CA ARG A 82 -8.11 22.37 -25.29
C ARG A 82 -6.83 21.56 -25.54
N ALA A 83 -6.64 20.50 -24.76
CA ALA A 83 -5.42 19.70 -24.76
C ALA A 83 -5.44 18.63 -25.87
N GLU A 84 -4.40 18.60 -26.70
CA GLU A 84 -4.23 17.58 -27.74
C GLU A 84 -3.08 16.61 -27.40
N LYS A 85 -2.09 17.06 -26.64
CA LYS A 85 -0.93 16.28 -26.19
C LYS A 85 -0.69 16.49 -24.68
N PRO A 86 0.03 15.57 -23.99
CA PRO A 86 0.29 15.69 -22.56
C PRO A 86 0.92 17.03 -22.14
N LEU A 87 1.84 17.57 -22.94
CA LEU A 87 2.48 18.87 -22.66
C LEU A 87 1.51 20.05 -22.54
N ASP A 88 0.33 19.98 -23.16
CA ASP A 88 -0.68 21.04 -23.05
C ASP A 88 -1.30 21.09 -21.63
N LEU A 89 -1.20 19.98 -20.88
CA LEU A 89 -1.69 19.88 -19.50
C LEU A 89 -0.70 20.43 -18.46
N VAL A 90 0.55 20.70 -18.84
CA VAL A 90 1.56 21.27 -17.94
C VAL A 90 1.06 22.63 -17.45
N GLY A 91 0.98 22.81 -16.13
CA GLY A 91 0.46 23.99 -15.44
C GLY A 91 -1.00 23.86 -14.98
N HIS A 92 -1.74 22.85 -15.46
CA HIS A 92 -3.09 22.60 -14.95
C HIS A 92 -3.06 21.96 -13.56
N LEU A 93 -4.14 22.19 -12.82
CA LEU A 93 -4.28 21.71 -11.45
C LEU A 93 -4.85 20.29 -11.43
N LEU A 94 -4.24 19.47 -10.59
CA LEU A 94 -4.63 18.12 -10.26
C LEU A 94 -5.07 18.05 -8.80
N MET A 95 -5.84 17.03 -8.48
CA MET A 95 -6.15 16.63 -7.11
C MET A 95 -5.54 15.26 -6.89
N GLY A 96 -4.60 15.18 -5.94
CA GLY A 96 -4.05 13.91 -5.44
C GLY A 96 -4.90 13.39 -4.29
N LEU A 97 -5.15 12.09 -4.27
CA LEU A 97 -5.91 11.44 -3.20
C LEU A 97 -5.29 10.08 -2.88
N ALA A 98 -4.90 9.88 -1.63
CA ALA A 98 -4.42 8.59 -1.15
C ALA A 98 -5.58 7.64 -0.84
N PRO A 99 -5.38 6.32 -0.96
CA PRO A 99 -6.31 5.31 -0.48
C PRO A 99 -6.66 5.55 0.97
N HIS A 100 -7.88 5.18 1.36
CA HIS A 100 -8.37 5.34 2.73
C HIS A 100 -8.43 6.79 3.25
N THR A 101 -8.24 7.79 2.40
CA THR A 101 -8.38 9.22 2.75
C THR A 101 -9.48 9.91 1.95
N SER A 102 -10.12 10.90 2.56
CA SER A 102 -11.19 11.69 1.96
C SER A 102 -10.83 13.18 1.79
N ALA A 103 -9.56 13.52 2.07
CA ALA A 103 -8.99 14.85 1.88
C ALA A 103 -8.06 14.83 0.68
N GLY A 104 -8.53 15.36 -0.44
CA GLY A 104 -7.69 15.56 -1.62
C GLY A 104 -6.70 16.69 -1.38
N VAL A 105 -5.50 16.57 -1.94
CA VAL A 105 -4.47 17.61 -1.91
C VAL A 105 -4.34 18.21 -3.30
N LEU A 106 -4.45 19.54 -3.39
CA LEU A 106 -4.28 20.26 -4.64
C LEU A 106 -2.82 20.18 -5.08
N ALA A 107 -2.59 19.84 -6.34
CA ALA A 107 -1.29 19.84 -6.97
C ALA A 107 -1.33 20.52 -8.33
N ARG A 108 -0.16 20.85 -8.87
CA ARG A 108 0.01 21.36 -10.22
C ARG A 108 0.91 20.42 -11.00
N LEU A 109 0.47 20.04 -12.20
CA LEU A 109 1.26 19.20 -13.09
C LEU A 109 2.38 20.03 -13.71
N ILE A 110 3.65 19.60 -13.58
CA ILE A 110 4.78 20.34 -14.17
C ILE A 110 5.57 19.57 -15.21
N GLY A 111 5.32 18.28 -15.39
CA GLY A 111 6.02 17.45 -16.38
C GLY A 111 5.71 15.97 -16.26
N PHE A 112 6.42 15.16 -17.04
CA PHE A 112 6.16 13.74 -17.15
C PHE A 112 7.42 12.90 -16.89
N SER A 113 7.23 11.72 -16.32
CA SER A 113 8.28 10.72 -16.09
C SER A 113 8.11 9.54 -17.05
N LYS A 114 9.21 9.00 -17.56
CA LYS A 114 9.20 7.75 -18.34
C LYS A 114 8.96 6.53 -17.45
N ALA A 115 9.37 6.61 -16.18
CA ALA A 115 9.06 5.57 -15.21
C ALA A 115 7.56 5.63 -14.83
N PRO A 116 6.89 4.47 -14.61
CA PRO A 116 5.46 4.37 -14.30
C PRO A 116 5.17 4.74 -12.83
N VAL A 117 5.62 5.92 -12.41
CA VAL A 117 5.62 6.40 -11.02
C VAL A 117 5.27 7.89 -10.96
N GLY A 118 4.77 8.32 -9.81
CA GLY A 118 4.38 9.69 -9.53
C GLY A 118 5.41 10.37 -8.68
N TYR A 119 6.13 11.33 -9.25
CA TYR A 119 7.05 12.12 -8.45
C TYR A 119 6.32 13.32 -7.84
N GLY A 120 6.59 13.54 -6.56
CA GLY A 120 6.08 14.70 -5.85
C GLY A 120 7.00 15.04 -4.70
N HIS A 121 6.90 16.28 -4.24
CA HIS A 121 7.63 16.70 -3.06
C HIS A 121 7.23 15.83 -1.84
N PRO A 122 8.16 15.47 -0.93
CA PRO A 122 7.83 14.70 0.27
C PRO A 122 6.65 15.27 1.06
N PHE A 123 6.51 16.60 1.10
CA PHE A 123 5.36 17.27 1.74
C PHE A 123 4.03 16.95 1.06
N PHE A 124 3.99 16.84 -0.26
CA PHE A 124 2.78 16.45 -0.99
C PHE A 124 2.37 15.03 -0.63
N HIS A 125 3.32 14.09 -0.64
CA HIS A 125 3.06 12.70 -0.26
C HIS A 125 2.63 12.57 1.21
N ALA A 126 3.32 13.25 2.13
CA ALA A 126 2.98 13.28 3.55
C ALA A 126 1.63 13.96 3.84
N ALA A 127 1.25 15.00 3.09
CA ALA A 127 -0.05 15.67 3.25
C ALA A 127 -1.23 14.75 2.94
N LYS A 128 -0.99 13.71 2.13
CA LYS A 128 -2.00 12.70 1.76
C LYS A 128 -2.00 11.50 2.74
N ARG A 129 -1.00 11.36 3.62
CA ARG A 129 -0.77 10.15 4.45
C ARG A 129 -0.80 10.46 5.95
N ARG A 130 -1.87 10.14 6.68
CA ARG A 130 -1.84 10.18 8.16
C ARG A 130 -2.85 9.27 8.81
N ASN A 131 -2.45 8.11 9.34
CA ASN A 131 -3.29 7.36 10.29
C ASN A 131 -2.38 6.52 11.23
N CYS A 132 -2.54 6.59 12.56
CA CYS A 132 -1.81 5.72 13.53
C CYS A 132 -2.53 5.61 14.92
N PHE A 133 -2.11 4.65 15.77
CA PHE A 133 -2.61 4.44 17.14
C PHE A 133 -1.67 4.96 18.24
N ALA A 134 -2.22 5.41 19.38
CA ALA A 134 -1.42 5.66 20.58
C ALA A 134 -0.78 4.38 21.12
N GLY A 135 0.43 4.45 21.69
CA GLY A 135 1.18 3.26 22.09
C GLY A 135 0.57 2.40 23.20
N ASP A 136 -0.20 3.01 24.11
CA ASP A 136 -0.93 2.30 25.17
C ASP A 136 -2.24 1.66 24.70
N THR A 137 -2.58 1.81 23.41
CA THR A 137 -3.77 1.17 22.85
C THR A 137 -3.62 -0.34 22.91
N GLU A 138 -4.46 -1.01 23.67
CA GLU A 138 -4.49 -2.46 23.80
C GLU A 138 -5.05 -3.07 22.51
N ILE A 139 -4.29 -3.96 21.90
CA ILE A 139 -4.73 -4.76 20.76
C ILE A 139 -4.78 -6.23 21.16
N THR A 140 -5.68 -6.96 20.51
CA THR A 140 -5.83 -8.40 20.72
C THR A 140 -5.38 -9.15 19.48
N VAL A 141 -4.25 -9.86 19.61
CA VAL A 141 -3.60 -10.62 18.54
C VAL A 141 -3.60 -12.11 18.88
N SER A 142 -3.56 -12.95 17.86
CA SER A 142 -3.48 -14.41 17.98
C SER A 142 -2.23 -14.91 17.28
N ASP A 143 -1.41 -15.70 17.97
CA ASP A 143 -0.24 -16.39 17.40
C ASP A 143 -0.62 -17.72 16.70
N GLY A 144 -1.92 -17.98 16.54
CA GLY A 144 -2.47 -19.23 16.00
C GLY A 144 -2.70 -20.31 17.06
N ARG A 145 -2.23 -20.13 18.30
CA ARG A 145 -2.46 -21.05 19.44
C ARG A 145 -3.29 -20.41 20.54
N ARG A 146 -3.01 -19.15 20.88
CA ARG A 146 -3.67 -18.40 21.95
C ARG A 146 -3.92 -16.95 21.56
N TRP A 147 -4.91 -16.37 22.21
CA TRP A 147 -5.17 -14.93 22.15
C TRP A 147 -4.34 -14.21 23.20
N ILE A 148 -3.72 -13.10 22.81
CA ILE A 148 -2.88 -12.27 23.65
C ILE A 148 -3.36 -10.83 23.48
N SER A 149 -3.75 -10.21 24.59
CA SER A 149 -4.06 -8.78 24.65
C SER A 149 -2.85 -8.06 25.24
N MET A 150 -2.39 -7.03 24.54
CA MET A 150 -1.23 -6.24 24.97
C MET A 150 -1.26 -4.84 24.33
N PRO A 151 -0.57 -3.85 24.92
CA PRO A 151 -0.38 -2.55 24.28
C PRO A 151 0.27 -2.72 22.90
N ILE A 152 -0.22 -1.98 21.90
CA ILE A 152 0.29 -2.02 20.52
C ILE A 152 1.77 -1.69 20.47
N ARG A 153 2.25 -0.76 21.31
CA ARG A 153 3.68 -0.48 21.47
C ARG A 153 4.47 -1.75 21.77
N ARG A 154 4.00 -2.52 22.76
CA ARG A 154 4.68 -3.74 23.19
C ARG A 154 4.67 -4.77 22.06
N PHE A 155 3.51 -4.97 21.42
CA PHE A 155 3.39 -5.90 20.31
C PHE A 155 4.33 -5.54 19.15
N VAL A 156 4.31 -4.28 18.71
CA VAL A 156 5.12 -3.82 17.60
C VAL A 156 6.60 -3.91 17.95
N VAL A 157 7.03 -3.51 19.15
CA VAL A 157 8.44 -3.57 19.57
C VAL A 157 8.94 -5.01 19.76
N GLU A 158 8.14 -5.90 20.36
CA GLU A 158 8.54 -7.31 20.59
C GLU A 158 8.55 -8.14 19.30
N ASN A 159 7.75 -7.76 18.30
CA ASN A 159 7.66 -8.47 17.01
C ASN A 159 8.30 -7.68 15.87
N PHE A 160 9.06 -6.65 16.22
CA PHE A 160 9.93 -5.93 15.30
C PHE A 160 11.15 -6.80 15.00
N ASP A 161 11.29 -7.26 13.75
CA ASP A 161 12.45 -8.06 13.39
C ASP A 161 13.69 -7.17 13.22
N VAL A 162 14.51 -7.07 14.27
CA VAL A 162 15.76 -6.29 14.28
C VAL A 162 16.82 -6.88 13.33
N SER A 163 16.63 -8.11 12.83
CA SER A 163 17.53 -8.74 11.85
C SER A 163 17.15 -8.43 10.40
N LYS A 164 15.92 -7.98 10.14
CA LYS A 164 15.41 -7.47 8.86
C LYS A 164 14.61 -6.16 9.01
N PRO A 165 15.16 -5.11 9.64
CA PRO A 165 14.44 -3.85 9.78
C PRO A 165 14.35 -3.19 8.40
N GLY A 166 13.13 -3.02 7.90
CA GLY A 166 12.86 -1.96 6.94
C GLY A 166 12.95 -0.65 7.71
N LEU A 167 14.10 0.02 7.62
CA LEU A 167 14.22 1.40 8.04
C LEU A 167 13.99 2.22 6.77
N ASP A 168 12.83 2.86 6.65
CA ASP A 168 12.76 3.95 5.70
C ASP A 168 13.67 5.09 6.16
N HIS A 169 14.11 5.93 5.23
CA HIS A 169 15.02 7.03 5.53
C HIS A 169 14.41 8.09 6.47
N MET A 170 13.19 7.91 6.97
CA MET A 170 12.44 8.90 7.72
C MET A 170 12.18 8.52 9.19
N GLY A 171 12.77 7.42 9.65
CA GLY A 171 12.72 6.97 11.04
C GLY A 171 11.44 6.24 11.41
N THR A 172 10.64 5.86 10.41
CA THR A 172 9.55 4.90 10.57
C THR A 172 10.16 3.50 10.49
N PHE A 173 9.96 2.77 11.57
CA PHE A 173 10.46 1.42 11.71
C PHE A 173 9.35 0.50 11.25
N TYR A 174 9.54 -0.23 10.14
CA TYR A 174 8.60 -1.26 9.71
C TYR A 174 9.26 -2.62 9.55
N SER A 175 8.51 -3.67 9.85
CA SER A 175 8.94 -5.04 9.58
C SER A 175 7.74 -5.93 9.37
N ASP A 176 7.95 -7.05 8.69
CA ASP A 176 7.05 -8.18 8.83
C ASP A 176 7.09 -8.63 10.30
N PRO A 177 5.97 -9.11 10.87
CA PRO A 177 6.00 -9.70 12.20
C PRO A 177 6.88 -10.95 12.18
N MET A 178 7.72 -11.15 13.21
CA MET A 178 8.65 -12.30 13.32
C MET A 178 7.98 -13.68 13.12
N GLN A 179 6.68 -13.77 13.35
CA GLN A 179 5.85 -14.94 13.12
C GLN A 179 4.43 -14.52 12.68
N PRO A 180 3.65 -15.39 12.02
CA PRO A 180 2.30 -15.02 11.58
C PRO A 180 1.38 -14.74 12.77
N PHE A 181 0.95 -13.49 12.91
CA PHE A 181 -0.11 -13.09 13.83
C PHE A 181 -1.43 -12.87 13.10
N TYR A 182 -2.53 -13.04 13.82
CA TYR A 182 -3.88 -12.81 13.34
C TYR A 182 -4.62 -11.88 14.28
N VAL A 183 -5.43 -10.99 13.72
CA VAL A 183 -6.33 -10.12 14.47
C VAL A 183 -7.78 -10.41 14.10
N ARG A 184 -8.69 -10.06 15.01
CA ARG A 184 -10.11 -9.98 14.66
C ARG A 184 -10.31 -8.74 13.82
N SER A 185 -10.77 -8.96 12.61
CA SER A 185 -11.09 -7.92 11.65
C SER A 185 -12.57 -7.97 11.35
N ILE A 186 -13.16 -6.82 11.05
CA ILE A 186 -14.60 -6.69 10.76
C ILE A 186 -14.79 -6.20 9.34
N ASP A 187 -15.73 -6.80 8.62
CA ASP A 187 -16.15 -6.29 7.32
C ASP A 187 -17.21 -5.18 7.48
N THR A 188 -17.62 -4.58 6.36
CA THR A 188 -18.63 -3.52 6.37
C THR A 188 -20.01 -3.99 6.84
N GLN A 189 -20.28 -5.30 6.90
CA GLN A 189 -21.55 -5.87 7.38
C GLN A 189 -21.52 -6.19 8.88
N GLY A 190 -20.41 -5.88 9.56
CA GLY A 190 -20.24 -6.22 10.97
C GLY A 190 -19.86 -7.69 11.21
N VAL A 191 -19.52 -8.45 10.17
CA VAL A 191 -19.11 -9.85 10.31
C VAL A 191 -17.62 -9.90 10.63
N THR A 192 -17.30 -10.54 11.75
CA THR A 192 -15.92 -10.70 12.20
C THR A 192 -15.27 -11.89 11.52
N SER A 193 -14.03 -11.72 11.08
CA SER A 193 -13.17 -12.80 10.59
C SER A 193 -11.74 -12.61 11.07
N LEU A 194 -10.97 -13.70 11.07
CA LEU A 194 -9.55 -13.67 11.39
C LEU A 194 -8.77 -13.24 10.16
N LYS A 195 -7.96 -12.20 10.31
CA LYS A 195 -7.09 -11.69 9.24
C LYS A 195 -5.65 -11.64 9.71
N LYS A 196 -4.73 -11.96 8.80
CA LYS A 196 -3.29 -11.99 9.07
C LYS A 196 -2.78 -10.55 9.21
N VAL A 197 -1.91 -10.31 10.20
CA VAL A 197 -1.07 -9.11 10.27
C VAL A 197 0.08 -9.27 9.28
N THR A 198 0.13 -8.40 8.29
CA THR A 198 1.13 -8.43 7.21
C THR A 198 2.38 -7.66 7.59
N SER A 199 2.25 -6.52 8.25
CA SER A 199 3.39 -5.70 8.71
C SER A 199 3.05 -4.96 10.00
N VAL A 200 4.09 -4.54 10.73
CA VAL A 200 4.01 -3.65 11.89
C VAL A 200 4.87 -2.42 11.64
N SER A 201 4.44 -1.25 12.10
CA SER A 201 5.18 -0.01 11.93
C SER A 201 5.14 0.93 13.15
N VAL A 202 6.21 1.68 13.37
CA VAL A 202 6.36 2.68 14.44
C VAL A 202 6.60 4.05 13.83
N HIS A 203 5.80 5.03 14.23
CA HIS A 203 5.78 6.40 13.71
C HIS A 203 5.97 7.41 14.85
N ARG A 204 6.27 8.68 14.56
CA ARG A 204 6.35 9.75 15.56
C ARG A 204 4.96 10.31 15.87
N ALA A 205 4.63 10.51 17.15
CA ALA A 205 3.31 10.99 17.55
C ALA A 205 3.08 12.47 17.18
N PRO A 206 1.88 12.88 16.73
CA PRO A 206 1.50 14.29 16.60
C PRO A 206 1.38 14.95 17.99
N ALA A 207 1.30 16.29 18.06
CA ALA A 207 1.19 17.01 19.34
C ALA A 207 -0.11 16.68 20.11
N HIS A 208 -1.18 16.41 19.36
CA HIS A 208 -2.51 16.12 19.91
C HIS A 208 -3.10 14.86 19.28
N LEU A 209 -3.80 14.09 20.11
CA LEU A 209 -4.57 12.90 19.74
C LEU A 209 -6.04 13.13 20.08
N ILE A 210 -6.93 12.34 19.48
CA ILE A 210 -8.34 12.34 19.84
C ILE A 210 -8.62 11.11 20.68
N GLN A 211 -9.12 11.33 21.89
CA GLN A 211 -9.60 10.29 22.78
C GLN A 211 -11.13 10.21 22.70
N PHE A 212 -11.64 9.02 22.44
CA PHE A 212 -13.07 8.70 22.48
C PHE A 212 -13.35 7.85 23.70
N ALA A 213 -14.42 8.15 24.43
CA ALA A 213 -15.00 7.26 25.42
C ALA A 213 -16.39 6.82 24.98
N THR A 214 -16.69 5.53 25.10
CA THR A 214 -18.00 4.96 24.78
C THR A 214 -18.84 4.74 26.04
N ARG A 215 -20.16 4.59 25.87
CA ARG A 215 -21.11 4.39 26.97
C ARG A 215 -20.78 3.16 27.82
N ARG A 216 -20.23 2.10 27.22
CA ARG A 216 -19.81 0.89 27.95
C ARG A 216 -18.38 0.97 28.48
N GLY A 217 -17.79 2.17 28.53
CA GLY A 217 -16.52 2.42 29.20
C GLY A 217 -15.28 2.05 28.38
N LYS A 218 -15.40 1.87 27.06
CA LYS A 218 -14.23 1.66 26.20
C LYS A 218 -13.64 3.01 25.84
N VAL A 219 -12.31 3.09 25.90
CA VAL A 219 -11.58 4.33 25.61
C VAL A 219 -10.56 4.05 24.53
N LEU A 220 -10.60 4.79 23.42
CA LEU A 220 -9.65 4.64 22.32
C LEU A 220 -9.02 6.00 22.00
N THR A 221 -7.70 6.04 21.90
CA THR A 221 -6.94 7.26 21.60
C THR A 221 -6.18 7.07 20.28
N VAL A 222 -6.48 7.91 19.29
CA VAL A 222 -5.96 7.78 17.92
C VAL A 222 -5.56 9.13 17.34
N THR A 223 -4.80 9.12 16.25
CA THR A 223 -4.50 10.36 15.51
C THR A 223 -5.78 10.99 14.94
N PRO A 224 -5.84 12.32 14.77
CA PRO A 224 -7.05 13.01 14.28
C PRO A 224 -7.61 12.47 12.96
N ASP A 225 -6.73 12.03 12.07
CA ASP A 225 -7.10 11.52 10.76
C ASP A 225 -7.52 10.04 10.76
N HIS A 226 -7.25 9.32 11.87
CA HIS A 226 -7.43 7.86 11.98
C HIS A 226 -8.81 7.38 11.52
N ALA A 227 -8.83 6.34 10.68
CA ALA A 227 -10.07 5.75 10.18
C ALA A 227 -10.85 5.04 11.29
N MET A 228 -11.96 5.64 11.73
CA MET A 228 -12.92 5.09 12.68
C MET A 228 -14.09 4.43 11.96
N LEU A 229 -14.70 3.42 12.57
CA LEU A 229 -15.91 2.77 12.06
C LEU A 229 -17.12 3.26 12.85
N VAL A 230 -18.20 3.62 12.17
CA VAL A 230 -19.47 4.02 12.77
C VAL A 230 -20.62 3.26 12.11
N TRP A 231 -21.56 2.77 12.92
CA TRP A 231 -22.79 2.15 12.50
C TRP A 231 -23.70 3.17 11.82
N ASP A 232 -24.05 2.87 10.58
CA ASP A 232 -25.05 3.60 9.81
C ASP A 232 -26.08 2.58 9.32
N THR A 233 -27.33 2.69 9.78
CA THR A 233 -28.51 1.94 9.31
C THR A 233 -28.33 0.43 9.01
N GLY A 234 -27.43 -0.25 9.74
CA GLY A 234 -27.21 -1.70 9.66
C GLY A 234 -25.89 -2.15 9.01
N TYR A 235 -25.02 -1.22 8.62
CA TYR A 235 -23.66 -1.49 8.15
C TYR A 235 -22.65 -0.53 8.79
N LEU A 236 -21.36 -0.77 8.57
CA LEU A 236 -20.27 0.02 9.12
C LEU A 236 -19.68 0.96 8.06
N ARG A 237 -19.74 2.27 8.34
CA ARG A 237 -19.11 3.34 7.56
C ARG A 237 -17.75 3.70 8.16
N LYS A 238 -16.73 3.87 7.31
CA LYS A 238 -15.44 4.46 7.71
C LYS A 238 -15.54 5.98 7.69
N ILE A 239 -15.14 6.65 8.77
CA ILE A 239 -15.03 8.11 8.87
C ILE A 239 -13.74 8.47 9.61
N ARG A 240 -13.26 9.70 9.50
CA ARG A 240 -12.08 10.14 10.27
C ARG A 240 -12.41 10.31 11.75
N ALA A 241 -11.44 10.09 12.62
CA ALA A 241 -11.58 10.34 14.06
C ALA A 241 -12.07 11.77 14.34
N LEU A 242 -11.55 12.77 13.62
CA LEU A 242 -11.99 14.16 13.77
C LEU A 242 -13.47 14.40 13.39
N GLU A 243 -14.07 13.53 12.58
CA GLU A 243 -15.46 13.60 12.13
C GLU A 243 -16.43 12.85 13.05
N VAL A 244 -15.94 11.95 13.90
CA VAL A 244 -16.76 11.24 14.91
C VAL A 244 -17.36 12.23 15.89
N LYS A 245 -18.67 12.13 16.12
CA LYS A 245 -19.44 12.97 17.03
C LYS A 245 -19.91 12.19 18.25
N ILE A 246 -20.16 12.91 19.33
CA ILE A 246 -20.88 12.36 20.49
C ILE A 246 -22.28 11.93 20.03
N GLY A 247 -22.67 10.71 20.37
CA GLY A 247 -23.90 10.06 19.90
C GLY A 247 -23.70 9.11 18.72
N ASP A 248 -22.56 9.17 18.01
CA ASP A 248 -22.24 8.19 16.97
C ASP A 248 -22.04 6.80 17.61
N ARG A 249 -22.43 5.76 16.89
CA ARG A 249 -22.36 4.38 17.38
C ARG A 249 -21.19 3.66 16.74
N VAL A 250 -20.18 3.25 17.49
CA VAL A 250 -19.02 2.51 16.99
C VAL A 250 -19.22 0.99 17.18
N PRO A 251 -18.65 0.14 16.31
CA PRO A 251 -18.58 -1.29 16.54
C PRO A 251 -17.61 -1.59 17.67
N ALA A 252 -18.11 -2.17 18.74
CA ALA A 252 -17.30 -2.56 19.88
C ALA A 252 -17.37 -4.07 20.11
N GLU A 253 -16.31 -4.67 20.65
CA GLU A 253 -16.25 -6.09 20.97
C GLU A 253 -16.61 -6.33 22.43
N GLU A 254 -17.61 -7.17 22.70
CA GLU A 254 -17.96 -7.58 24.06
C GLU A 254 -18.33 -9.06 24.10
N GLY A 255 -17.68 -9.85 24.96
CA GLY A 255 -17.91 -11.30 25.03
C GLY A 255 -17.66 -12.06 23.73
N GLY A 256 -16.82 -11.51 22.83
CA GLY A 256 -16.54 -12.07 21.51
C GLY A 256 -17.60 -11.81 20.44
N LEU A 257 -18.57 -10.95 20.72
CA LEU A 257 -19.58 -10.46 19.77
C LEU A 257 -19.32 -8.99 19.43
N VAL A 258 -19.76 -8.59 18.24
CA VAL A 258 -19.80 -7.18 17.86
C VAL A 258 -21.10 -6.57 18.38
N ILE A 259 -20.96 -5.49 19.13
CA ILE A 259 -22.06 -4.68 19.63
C ILE A 259 -21.96 -3.27 19.07
N SER A 260 -23.10 -2.57 19.09
CA SER A 260 -23.18 -1.15 18.78
C SER A 260 -23.06 -0.36 20.08
N ASP A 261 -21.96 0.37 20.25
CA ASP A 261 -21.68 1.17 21.44
C ASP A 261 -21.64 2.65 21.10
N GLU A 262 -22.18 3.50 21.97
CA GLU A 262 -22.36 4.93 21.67
C GLU A 262 -21.17 5.74 22.21
N VAL A 263 -20.62 6.63 21.39
CA VAL A 263 -19.57 7.58 21.82
C VAL A 263 -20.20 8.63 22.72
N VAL A 264 -19.77 8.69 23.98
CA VAL A 264 -20.31 9.62 25.00
C VAL A 264 -19.38 10.79 25.27
N ALA A 265 -18.09 10.64 25.01
CA ALA A 265 -17.11 11.72 25.15
C ALA A 265 -16.11 11.68 24.00
N ARG A 266 -15.68 12.88 23.60
CA ARG A 266 -14.63 13.11 22.62
C ARG A 266 -13.78 14.28 23.12
N GLU A 267 -12.51 14.04 23.34
CA GLU A 267 -11.57 15.05 23.86
C GLU A 267 -10.29 15.04 23.03
N THR A 268 -9.73 16.23 22.80
CA THR A 268 -8.40 16.38 22.21
C THR A 268 -7.39 16.34 23.36
N VAL A 269 -6.56 15.31 23.39
CA VAL A 269 -5.55 15.09 24.43
C VAL A 269 -4.15 15.33 23.89
N GLN A 270 -3.22 15.77 24.73
CA GLN A 270 -1.82 15.86 24.34
C GLN A 270 -1.23 14.45 24.18
N ALA A 271 -0.42 14.23 23.14
CA ALA A 271 0.33 12.98 23.03
C ALA A 271 1.35 12.90 24.18
N LEU A 272 1.21 11.89 25.04
CA LEU A 272 2.09 11.65 26.18
C LEU A 272 3.41 10.97 25.77
N ASP A 273 3.40 10.27 24.65
CA ASP A 273 4.55 9.59 24.06
C ASP A 273 4.95 10.25 22.74
N ASP A 274 6.25 10.19 22.44
CA ASP A 274 6.81 10.69 21.18
C ASP A 274 6.48 9.79 19.98
N ARG A 275 5.87 8.62 20.20
CA ARG A 275 5.64 7.60 19.17
C ARG A 275 4.21 7.07 19.14
N VAL A 276 3.72 6.82 17.93
CA VAL A 276 2.46 6.13 17.62
C VAL A 276 2.77 4.89 16.79
N TYR A 277 1.87 3.91 16.78
CA TYR A 277 2.15 2.57 16.27
C TYR A 277 1.03 2.13 15.33
N CYS A 278 1.35 1.30 14.35
CA CYS A 278 0.39 0.75 13.41
C CYS A 278 0.68 -0.72 13.12
N LEU A 279 -0.35 -1.42 12.65
CA LEU A 279 -0.25 -2.76 12.09
C LEU A 279 -1.12 -2.86 10.83
N THR A 280 -0.57 -3.49 9.81
CA THR A 280 -1.27 -3.74 8.55
C THR A 280 -1.91 -5.12 8.62
N VAL A 281 -3.20 -5.18 8.34
CA VAL A 281 -4.10 -6.33 8.37
C VAL A 281 -4.57 -6.65 6.95
N ALA A 282 -4.49 -7.93 6.57
CA ALA A 282 -4.93 -8.36 5.26
C ALA A 282 -6.45 -8.20 5.04
N GLU A 283 -6.83 -7.92 3.79
CA GLU A 283 -8.19 -7.90 3.23
C GLU A 283 -9.14 -6.82 3.77
N ASN A 284 -9.57 -6.92 5.03
CA ASN A 284 -10.63 -6.07 5.58
C ASN A 284 -10.09 -4.72 6.08
N HIS A 285 -8.78 -4.65 6.32
CA HIS A 285 -8.09 -3.43 6.72
C HIS A 285 -8.66 -2.81 8.00
N THR A 286 -9.06 -3.65 8.94
CA THR A 286 -9.62 -3.28 10.25
C THR A 286 -9.11 -4.21 11.35
N LEU A 287 -9.05 -3.70 12.57
CA LEU A 287 -8.64 -4.45 13.77
C LEU A 287 -9.46 -4.00 14.98
N VAL A 288 -9.37 -4.76 16.07
CA VAL A 288 -9.87 -4.36 17.39
C VAL A 288 -8.78 -3.67 18.19
N ALA A 289 -9.07 -2.45 18.65
CA ALA A 289 -8.20 -1.61 19.48
C ALA A 289 -9.00 -1.08 20.69
N ASN A 290 -8.55 -1.36 21.91
CA ASN A 290 -9.29 -1.12 23.17
C ASN A 290 -10.75 -1.61 23.12
N GLY A 291 -10.96 -2.73 22.42
CA GLY A 291 -12.27 -3.32 22.25
C GLY A 291 -13.21 -2.54 21.34
N ILE A 292 -12.71 -1.63 20.51
CA ILE A 292 -13.45 -0.93 19.43
C ILE A 292 -12.84 -1.37 18.10
N PHE A 293 -13.67 -1.70 17.10
CA PHE A 293 -13.17 -1.96 15.75
C PHE A 293 -12.93 -0.65 15.00
N CYS A 294 -11.77 -0.54 14.37
CA CYS A 294 -11.33 0.64 13.60
C CYS A 294 -10.44 0.22 12.40
N GLY A 295 -10.14 1.16 11.51
CA GLY A 295 -9.32 0.92 10.32
C GLY A 295 -7.82 0.79 10.60
N GLN A 296 -7.08 0.21 9.64
CA GLN A 296 -5.61 0.22 9.61
C GLN A 296 -5.07 1.43 8.82
N CYS A 297 -3.73 1.50 8.66
CA CYS A 297 -3.04 2.63 8.03
C CYS A 297 -1.97 2.14 7.05
N ASP A 298 -2.19 2.29 5.74
CA ASP A 298 -1.18 2.07 4.67
C ASP A 298 -1.58 2.83 3.38
N GLY A 299 -0.64 3.39 2.62
CA GLY A 299 -0.95 4.24 1.45
C GLY A 299 0.27 4.60 0.60
N ASP A 300 0.72 3.66 -0.24
CA ASP A 300 1.85 3.85 -1.19
C ASP A 300 1.46 4.01 -2.67
N GLU A 301 0.17 3.86 -2.99
CA GLU A 301 -0.36 4.07 -4.35
C GLU A 301 -1.41 5.16 -4.31
N ASP A 302 -1.25 6.22 -5.10
CA ASP A 302 -2.17 7.35 -5.08
C ASP A 302 -2.96 7.54 -6.38
N CYS A 303 -4.13 8.14 -6.23
CA CYS A 303 -4.97 8.57 -7.34
C CYS A 303 -4.70 10.03 -7.67
N VAL A 304 -4.67 10.35 -8.96
CA VAL A 304 -4.66 11.73 -9.45
C VAL A 304 -5.84 11.93 -10.39
N MET A 305 -6.51 13.07 -10.24
CA MET A 305 -7.61 13.48 -11.14
C MET A 305 -7.46 14.95 -11.52
N LEU A 306 -7.94 15.33 -12.71
CA LEU A 306 -8.00 16.74 -13.10
C LEU A 306 -8.92 17.50 -12.13
N LEU A 307 -8.51 18.68 -11.67
CA LEU A 307 -9.29 19.45 -10.68
C LEU A 307 -10.71 19.72 -11.19
N LEU A 308 -10.87 20.18 -12.43
CA LEU A 308 -12.18 20.52 -12.97
C LEU A 308 -13.09 19.29 -13.14
N ASP A 309 -12.50 18.14 -13.46
CA ASP A 309 -13.24 16.86 -13.54
C ASP A 309 -13.80 16.49 -12.17
N GLY A 310 -12.94 16.51 -11.15
CA GLY A 310 -13.34 16.27 -9.75
C GLY A 310 -14.38 17.27 -9.25
N LEU A 311 -14.40 18.52 -9.73
CA LEU A 311 -15.40 19.51 -9.31
C LEU A 311 -16.77 19.36 -9.98
N ILE A 312 -16.81 19.00 -11.27
CA ILE A 312 -18.06 18.96 -12.05
C ILE A 312 -18.73 17.60 -11.94
N ASN A 313 -17.95 16.51 -11.90
CA ASN A 313 -18.48 15.15 -12.00
C ASN A 313 -18.64 14.46 -10.63
N PHE A 314 -18.06 15.01 -9.57
CA PHE A 314 -18.26 14.50 -8.22
C PHE A 314 -19.60 14.97 -7.64
N SER A 315 -20.34 14.02 -7.08
CA SER A 315 -21.49 14.32 -6.22
C SER A 315 -21.57 13.28 -5.10
N ARG A 316 -21.86 13.74 -3.88
CA ARG A 316 -22.09 12.84 -2.74
C ARG A 316 -23.26 11.87 -2.98
N ALA A 317 -24.17 12.21 -3.90
CA ALA A 317 -25.29 11.33 -4.27
C ALA A 317 -24.85 10.06 -5.02
N TYR A 318 -23.64 10.05 -5.59
CA TYR A 318 -23.06 8.88 -6.26
C TYR A 318 -22.24 7.99 -5.33
N LEU A 319 -21.97 8.47 -4.10
CA LEU A 319 -21.23 7.67 -3.14
C LEU A 319 -22.03 6.41 -2.81
N PRO A 320 -21.40 5.23 -2.80
CA PRO A 320 -22.07 4.00 -2.45
C PRO A 320 -22.60 4.12 -1.03
N GLU A 321 -23.91 3.92 -0.86
CA GLU A 321 -24.54 4.00 0.46
C GLU A 321 -23.87 3.00 1.43
N THR A 322 -23.54 1.79 0.97
CA THR A 322 -23.20 0.65 1.85
C THR A 322 -21.77 0.10 1.78
N ARG A 323 -21.00 0.36 0.72
CA ARG A 323 -19.65 -0.21 0.55
C ARG A 323 -18.61 0.91 0.43
N GLY A 324 -17.90 1.20 1.53
CA GLY A 324 -16.61 1.89 1.47
C GLY A 324 -15.54 0.94 0.95
N GLY A 325 -15.00 1.22 -0.24
CA GLY A 325 -13.91 0.44 -0.83
C GLY A 325 -12.55 0.74 -0.19
N THR A 326 -11.48 0.31 -0.85
CA THR A 326 -10.10 0.72 -0.53
C THR A 326 -9.88 2.20 -0.84
N MET A 327 -10.50 2.68 -1.92
CA MET A 327 -10.54 4.10 -2.30
C MET A 327 -11.77 4.80 -1.72
N ASP A 328 -11.56 5.98 -1.15
CA ASP A 328 -12.62 6.92 -0.77
C ASP A 328 -12.63 8.10 -1.76
N ALA A 329 -13.55 9.05 -1.59
CA ALA A 329 -13.73 10.19 -2.48
C ALA A 329 -13.22 11.51 -1.84
N PRO A 330 -12.85 12.51 -2.65
CA PRO A 330 -12.37 13.79 -2.14
C PRO A 330 -13.52 14.64 -1.57
N LEU A 331 -13.83 14.44 -0.29
CA LEU A 331 -14.88 15.18 0.44
C LEU A 331 -14.46 16.59 0.82
N VAL A 332 -13.15 16.82 0.97
CA VAL A 332 -12.52 18.11 1.23
C VAL A 332 -11.26 18.25 0.38
N LEU A 333 -10.88 19.47 0.03
CA LEU A 333 -9.70 19.79 -0.75
C LEU A 333 -8.76 20.71 0.04
N THR A 334 -7.56 20.21 0.32
CA THR A 334 -6.45 20.99 0.89
C THR A 334 -5.78 21.77 -0.23
N THR A 335 -5.88 23.10 -0.17
CA THR A 335 -5.36 23.99 -1.23
C THR A 335 -3.92 24.42 -1.02
N ARG A 336 -3.44 24.41 0.22
CA ARG A 336 -2.08 24.81 0.61
C ARG A 336 -1.51 23.81 1.59
N ILE A 337 -0.24 23.46 1.41
CA ILE A 337 0.48 22.59 2.32
C ILE A 337 1.29 23.45 3.29
N ASP A 338 1.06 23.28 4.59
CA ASP A 338 1.93 23.80 5.63
C ASP A 338 2.83 22.67 6.15
N PRO A 339 4.18 22.78 6.02
CA PRO A 339 5.13 21.80 6.55
C PRO A 339 4.91 21.47 8.05
N ALA A 340 4.46 22.43 8.85
CA ALA A 340 4.18 22.19 10.28
C ALA A 340 2.94 21.30 10.51
N GLU A 341 2.03 21.26 9.53
CA GLU A 341 0.77 20.52 9.60
C GLU A 341 0.79 19.21 8.82
N VAL A 342 1.88 18.83 8.16
CA VAL A 342 2.06 17.55 7.46
C VAL A 342 2.86 16.54 8.27
N ASP A 343 2.80 15.26 7.89
CA ASP A 343 3.38 14.18 8.70
C ASP A 343 4.85 14.45 9.07
N LYS A 344 5.23 14.11 10.31
CA LYS A 344 6.58 14.41 10.83
C LYS A 344 7.67 13.68 10.07
N GLU A 345 7.33 12.62 9.35
CA GLU A 345 8.22 11.86 8.50
C GLU A 345 8.98 12.77 7.51
N CYS A 346 8.26 13.65 6.80
CA CYS A 346 8.88 14.57 5.85
C CYS A 346 9.74 15.68 6.51
N LEU A 347 9.64 15.87 7.83
CA LEU A 347 10.46 16.81 8.58
C LEU A 347 11.87 16.26 8.85
N ASN A 348 12.08 14.96 8.70
CA ASN A 348 13.36 14.29 8.88
C ASN A 348 14.21 14.25 7.61
N VAL A 349 13.76 14.87 6.51
CA VAL A 349 14.52 14.94 5.27
C VAL A 349 15.77 15.80 5.49
N ASP A 350 16.93 15.22 5.20
CA ASP A 350 18.21 15.90 5.20
C ASP A 350 18.30 16.78 3.94
N VAL A 351 18.54 18.07 4.13
CA VAL A 351 18.50 19.10 3.07
C VAL A 351 19.86 19.77 2.83
N CYS A 352 20.93 19.15 3.33
CA CYS A 352 22.32 19.55 3.09
C CYS A 352 22.85 19.03 1.74
N ASP A 353 23.79 19.76 1.16
CA ASP A 353 24.51 19.40 -0.07
C ASP A 353 25.58 18.32 0.16
N HIS A 354 26.10 18.21 1.37
CA HIS A 354 27.01 17.15 1.79
C HIS A 354 26.92 16.93 3.29
N TYR A 355 27.21 15.70 3.74
CA TYR A 355 27.36 15.44 5.17
C TYR A 355 28.72 15.97 5.66
N PRO A 356 28.78 16.58 6.85
CA PRO A 356 30.04 17.03 7.42
C PRO A 356 30.88 15.85 7.96
N LEU A 357 32.18 16.08 8.16
CA LEU A 357 33.15 15.04 8.56
C LEU A 357 32.74 14.34 9.87
N GLU A 358 32.19 15.09 10.81
CA GLU A 358 31.76 14.63 12.13
C GLU A 358 30.71 13.51 12.05
N VAL A 359 29.84 13.54 11.02
CA VAL A 359 28.86 12.49 10.79
C VAL A 359 29.56 11.19 10.38
N TYR A 360 30.54 11.26 9.48
CA TYR A 360 31.31 10.08 9.04
C TYR A 360 32.14 9.48 10.17
N GLU A 361 32.83 10.31 10.97
CA GLU A 361 33.59 9.85 12.14
C GLU A 361 32.67 9.26 13.22
N GLY A 362 31.49 9.85 13.43
CA GLY A 362 30.47 9.34 14.32
C GLY A 362 29.97 7.95 13.91
N CYS A 363 29.74 7.74 12.60
CA CYS A 363 29.36 6.44 12.06
C CYS A 363 30.44 5.37 12.28
N LEU A 364 31.72 5.71 12.14
CA LEU A 364 32.83 4.78 12.45
C LEU A 364 32.85 4.37 13.93
N ALA A 365 32.42 5.25 14.81
CA ALA A 365 32.30 5.00 16.24
C ALA A 365 30.97 4.34 16.66
N TYR A 366 30.09 4.01 15.70
CA TYR A 366 28.72 3.55 15.96
C TYR A 366 27.93 4.48 16.89
N ALA A 367 28.14 5.80 16.76
CA ALA A 367 27.42 6.80 17.53
C ALA A 367 25.92 6.75 17.25
N HIS A 368 25.10 7.06 18.25
CA HIS A 368 23.65 7.07 18.08
C HIS A 368 23.24 8.28 17.22
N PRO A 369 22.32 8.13 16.23
CA PRO A 369 21.97 9.21 15.30
C PRO A 369 21.56 10.53 15.97
N LYS A 370 20.87 10.46 17.12
CA LYS A 370 20.48 11.65 17.91
C LYS A 370 21.68 12.51 18.37
N ASP A 371 22.85 11.90 18.58
CA ASP A 371 24.05 12.64 19.00
C ASP A 371 24.69 13.39 17.83
N LEU A 372 24.46 12.88 16.61
CA LEU A 372 24.93 13.47 15.36
C LEU A 372 23.94 14.48 14.77
N ASP A 373 22.69 14.47 15.25
CA ASP A 373 21.61 15.32 14.74
C ASP A 373 22.02 16.78 14.60
N LYS A 374 22.74 17.33 15.59
CA LYS A 374 23.22 18.72 15.61
C LYS A 374 24.02 19.13 14.36
N TYR A 375 24.67 18.19 13.69
CA TYR A 375 25.50 18.44 12.51
C TYR A 375 24.75 18.37 11.19
N VAL A 376 23.54 17.80 11.17
CA VAL A 376 22.76 17.61 9.94
C VAL A 376 21.68 18.67 9.83
N ASP A 377 21.56 19.29 8.65
CA ASP A 377 20.49 20.22 8.35
C ASP A 377 19.26 19.45 7.88
N ARG A 378 18.16 19.58 8.63
CA ARG A 378 16.90 18.87 8.42
C ARG A 378 15.76 19.86 8.29
N VAL A 379 14.71 19.48 7.56
CA VAL A 379 13.50 20.30 7.40
C VAL A 379 12.92 20.76 8.75
N GLU A 380 12.91 19.89 9.77
CA GLU A 380 12.43 20.22 11.14
C GLU A 380 13.06 21.50 11.71
N ARG A 381 14.33 21.80 11.37
CA ARG A 381 15.07 22.97 11.85
C ARG A 381 14.72 24.27 11.14
N ARG A 382 14.15 24.15 9.95
CA ARG A 382 13.79 25.30 9.11
C ARG A 382 12.34 25.74 9.32
N LEU A 383 11.54 24.97 10.08
CA LEU A 383 10.15 25.27 10.39
C LEU A 383 9.95 26.69 10.95
N GLY A 384 8.90 27.36 10.48
CA GLY A 384 8.58 28.73 10.89
C GLY A 384 9.45 29.80 10.20
N THR A 385 10.39 29.41 9.35
CA THR A 385 11.15 30.31 8.47
C THR A 385 10.77 30.09 7.01
N PRO A 386 11.04 31.05 6.10
CA PRO A 386 10.81 30.84 4.66
C PRO A 386 11.52 29.58 4.10
N ALA A 387 12.69 29.25 4.64
CA ALA A 387 13.50 28.09 4.23
C ALA A 387 12.86 26.73 4.55
N GLN A 388 11.68 26.68 5.17
CA GLN A 388 10.94 25.44 5.39
C GLN A 388 10.40 24.79 4.09
N VAL A 389 10.28 25.57 3.01
CA VAL A 389 9.76 25.12 1.70
C VAL A 389 10.72 25.41 0.53
N GLU A 390 11.89 26.01 0.78
CA GLU A 390 12.85 26.41 -0.25
C GLU A 390 14.30 26.30 0.23
N GLY A 391 15.23 26.25 -0.72
CA GLY A 391 16.67 26.17 -0.47
C GLY A 391 17.14 24.77 -0.06
N PHE A 392 16.48 23.73 -0.54
CA PHE A 392 16.89 22.35 -0.29
C PHE A 392 18.07 21.98 -1.18
N PHE A 393 18.92 21.08 -0.69
CA PHE A 393 19.98 20.45 -1.45
C PHE A 393 19.86 18.93 -1.35
N PHE A 394 20.77 18.23 -2.04
CA PHE A 394 20.89 16.79 -2.05
C PHE A 394 22.36 16.41 -2.16
N THR A 395 22.72 15.23 -1.67
CA THR A 395 24.12 14.80 -1.61
C THR A 395 24.62 14.11 -2.87
N HIS A 396 23.74 13.42 -3.62
CA HIS A 396 24.13 12.61 -4.77
C HIS A 396 23.34 12.99 -6.02
N PRO A 397 23.99 13.41 -7.12
CA PRO A 397 23.30 13.66 -8.38
C PRO A 397 22.95 12.34 -9.09
N THR A 398 21.83 12.36 -9.82
CA THR A 398 21.41 11.27 -10.72
C THR A 398 21.55 11.68 -12.17
N SER A 399 21.77 10.71 -13.06
CA SER A 399 21.85 10.96 -14.50
C SER A 399 20.48 11.21 -15.13
N ASP A 400 19.43 10.54 -14.67
CA ASP A 400 18.03 10.75 -15.09
C ASP A 400 17.15 10.15 -13.97
N ILE A 401 16.10 10.85 -13.53
CA ILE A 401 15.16 10.33 -12.52
C ILE A 401 14.40 9.08 -12.98
N SER A 402 14.33 8.84 -14.28
CA SER A 402 13.75 7.65 -14.90
C SER A 402 14.82 6.66 -15.41
N ALA A 403 16.10 6.85 -15.03
CA ALA A 403 17.15 5.92 -15.42
C ALA A 403 16.92 4.54 -14.77
N GLY A 404 16.69 3.52 -15.59
CA GLY A 404 16.57 2.14 -15.12
C GLY A 404 15.59 1.30 -15.96
N PRO A 405 15.37 0.04 -15.57
CA PRO A 405 14.34 -0.77 -16.18
C PRO A 405 12.95 -0.20 -15.82
N LEU A 406 12.26 0.35 -16.82
CA LEU A 406 10.93 0.97 -16.65
C LEU A 406 9.82 -0.02 -16.27
N GLU A 407 10.04 -1.29 -16.58
CA GLU A 407 9.11 -2.37 -16.26
C GLU A 407 9.87 -3.53 -15.62
N SER A 408 9.37 -3.97 -14.47
CA SER A 408 9.91 -5.09 -13.71
C SER A 408 9.90 -6.38 -14.54
N THR A 409 10.91 -7.24 -14.36
CA THR A 409 10.89 -8.59 -14.96
C THR A 409 9.70 -9.40 -14.44
N TYR A 410 9.26 -9.15 -13.21
CA TYR A 410 8.12 -9.84 -12.59
C TYR A 410 6.80 -9.64 -13.35
N THR A 411 6.55 -8.47 -13.95
CA THR A 411 5.34 -8.21 -14.75
C THR A 411 5.44 -8.79 -16.16
N LYS A 412 6.65 -8.86 -16.73
CA LYS A 412 6.90 -9.43 -18.05
C LYS A 412 6.73 -10.94 -18.10
N LEU A 413 7.11 -11.64 -17.03
CA LEU A 413 6.96 -13.09 -16.93
C LEU A 413 5.49 -13.46 -16.76
N GLY A 414 5.00 -14.36 -17.62
CA GLY A 414 3.58 -14.69 -17.68
C GLY A 414 3.19 -15.71 -16.60
N THR A 415 3.96 -16.79 -16.49
CA THR A 415 3.61 -17.88 -15.59
C THR A 415 4.32 -17.77 -14.24
N MET A 416 3.67 -18.27 -13.18
CA MET A 416 4.31 -18.35 -11.86
C MET A 416 5.53 -19.28 -11.84
N LEU A 417 5.60 -20.25 -12.76
CA LEU A 417 6.74 -21.15 -12.91
C LEU A 417 7.96 -20.37 -13.40
N GLU A 418 7.80 -19.62 -14.50
CA GLU A 418 8.84 -18.76 -15.05
C GLU A 418 9.34 -17.73 -14.02
N LYS A 419 8.43 -17.14 -13.24
CA LYS A 419 8.79 -16.19 -12.18
C LYS A 419 9.69 -16.82 -11.12
N LEU A 420 9.40 -18.05 -10.73
CA LEU A 420 10.19 -18.75 -9.73
C LEU A 420 11.53 -19.20 -10.30
N GLU A 421 11.55 -19.75 -11.50
CA GLU A 421 12.79 -20.13 -12.17
C GLU A 421 13.73 -18.93 -12.30
N ALA A 422 13.20 -17.75 -12.65
CA ALA A 422 13.96 -16.51 -12.68
C ALA A 422 14.44 -16.05 -11.29
N GLU A 423 13.64 -16.26 -10.24
CA GLU A 423 14.03 -15.98 -8.85
C GLU A 423 15.20 -16.87 -8.41
N LEU A 424 15.15 -18.17 -8.70
CA LEU A 424 16.19 -19.13 -8.35
C LEU A 424 17.47 -18.94 -9.19
N ASP A 425 17.34 -18.70 -10.50
CA ASP A 425 18.46 -18.35 -11.38
C ASP A 425 19.16 -17.05 -10.93
N LEU A 426 18.38 -16.08 -10.43
CA LEU A 426 18.95 -14.88 -9.83
C LEU A 426 19.68 -15.19 -8.51
N ALA A 427 19.12 -16.04 -7.66
CA ALA A 427 19.76 -16.46 -6.42
C ALA A 427 21.12 -17.13 -6.68
N GLU A 428 21.24 -17.98 -7.72
CA GLU A 428 22.49 -18.63 -8.12
C GLU A 428 23.58 -17.64 -8.53
N LYS A 429 23.20 -16.47 -9.04
CA LYS A 429 24.13 -15.43 -9.46
C LYS A 429 24.58 -14.53 -8.31
N ILE A 430 23.79 -14.44 -7.23
CA ILE A 430 24.05 -13.49 -6.14
C ILE A 430 24.87 -14.14 -5.04
N ARG A 431 26.10 -13.66 -4.85
CA ARG A 431 27.03 -14.12 -3.77
C ARG A 431 26.47 -13.97 -2.35
N ALA A 432 25.59 -13.02 -2.13
CA ALA A 432 25.03 -12.73 -0.81
C ALA A 432 23.82 -13.62 -0.45
N VAL A 433 23.32 -14.41 -1.41
CA VAL A 433 22.11 -15.22 -1.25
C VAL A 433 22.50 -16.69 -1.26
N ASP A 434 22.01 -17.44 -0.27
CA ASP A 434 22.13 -18.89 -0.23
C ASP A 434 20.97 -19.52 -1.00
N THR A 435 21.27 -20.08 -2.18
CA THR A 435 20.29 -20.70 -3.08
C THR A 435 19.52 -21.84 -2.44
N ASP A 436 20.18 -22.64 -1.60
CA ASP A 436 19.57 -23.82 -1.00
C ASP A 436 18.55 -23.38 0.08
N ASP A 437 18.88 -22.35 0.88
CA ASP A 437 17.94 -21.74 1.84
C ASP A 437 16.75 -21.10 1.13
N VAL A 438 16.97 -20.36 0.02
CA VAL A 438 15.86 -19.77 -0.75
C VAL A 438 14.94 -20.86 -1.29
N ALA A 439 15.50 -21.89 -1.94
CA ALA A 439 14.75 -23.02 -2.48
C ALA A 439 13.91 -23.74 -1.39
N GLU A 440 14.51 -23.99 -0.23
CA GLU A 440 13.80 -24.63 0.89
C GLU A 440 12.69 -23.74 1.48
N ARG A 441 12.91 -22.43 1.58
CA ARG A 441 11.88 -21.50 2.02
C ARG A 441 10.71 -21.45 1.06
N VAL A 442 10.97 -21.33 -0.24
CA VAL A 442 9.94 -21.34 -1.30
C VAL A 442 9.06 -22.59 -1.19
N LEU A 443 9.67 -23.77 -1.05
CA LEU A 443 8.94 -25.02 -0.88
C LEU A 443 8.04 -24.98 0.36
N ASN A 444 8.57 -24.55 1.51
CA ASN A 444 7.86 -24.60 2.78
C ASN A 444 6.77 -23.53 2.96
N THR A 445 7.00 -22.30 2.48
CA THR A 445 6.08 -21.18 2.67
C THR A 445 5.04 -21.07 1.57
N HIS A 446 5.36 -21.50 0.34
CA HIS A 446 4.46 -21.40 -0.81
C HIS A 446 3.95 -22.76 -1.29
N PHE A 447 4.80 -23.63 -1.80
CA PHE A 447 4.33 -24.79 -2.60
C PHE A 447 3.69 -25.88 -1.77
N ILE A 448 4.35 -26.31 -0.70
CA ILE A 448 3.81 -27.35 0.19
C ILE A 448 2.48 -26.90 0.78
N ARG A 449 2.36 -25.62 1.17
CA ARG A 449 1.11 -25.06 1.71
C ARG A 449 0.00 -25.01 0.66
N ASP A 450 0.30 -24.60 -0.57
CA ASP A 450 -0.68 -24.51 -1.64
C ASP A 450 -1.15 -25.91 -2.10
N LEU A 451 -0.21 -26.85 -2.33
CA LEU A 451 -0.53 -28.24 -2.68
C LEU A 451 -1.42 -28.89 -1.61
N GLN A 452 -1.05 -28.76 -0.33
CA GLN A 452 -1.86 -29.27 0.78
C GLN A 452 -3.23 -28.58 0.88
N GLY A 453 -3.26 -27.25 0.73
CA GLY A 453 -4.47 -26.45 0.81
C GLY A 453 -5.46 -26.83 -0.29
N ASN A 454 -4.99 -26.88 -1.54
CA ASN A 454 -5.80 -27.22 -2.70
C ASN A 454 -6.27 -28.66 -2.68
N LEU A 455 -5.43 -29.62 -2.26
CA LEU A 455 -5.83 -31.02 -2.11
C LEU A 455 -6.94 -31.18 -1.06
N ASN A 456 -6.78 -30.56 0.11
CA ASN A 456 -7.80 -30.57 1.15
C ASN A 456 -9.10 -29.87 0.72
N ALA A 457 -8.98 -28.75 0.00
CA ALA A 457 -10.13 -28.04 -0.55
C ALA A 457 -10.86 -28.88 -1.60
N PHE A 458 -10.13 -29.58 -2.46
CA PHE A 458 -10.68 -30.49 -3.47
C PHE A 458 -11.53 -31.60 -2.85
N SER A 459 -11.09 -32.21 -1.75
CA SER A 459 -11.87 -33.26 -1.06
C SER A 459 -13.13 -32.74 -0.37
N LYS A 460 -13.17 -31.46 0.02
CA LYS A 460 -14.28 -30.83 0.76
C LYS A 460 -15.14 -29.87 -0.08
N GLN A 461 -14.88 -29.82 -1.39
CA GLN A 461 -15.42 -28.78 -2.26
C GLN A 461 -16.93 -28.84 -2.44
N LYS A 462 -17.49 -27.71 -2.87
CA LYS A 462 -18.86 -27.61 -3.38
C LYS A 462 -18.83 -27.72 -4.90
N VAL A 463 -19.99 -27.93 -5.50
CA VAL A 463 -20.16 -27.86 -6.95
C VAL A 463 -21.03 -26.66 -7.31
N ARG A 464 -20.73 -25.98 -8.41
CA ARG A 464 -21.49 -24.80 -8.87
C ARG A 464 -22.07 -25.03 -10.26
N CYS A 465 -23.26 -24.50 -10.50
CA CYS A 465 -23.82 -24.46 -11.84
C CYS A 465 -23.22 -23.30 -12.64
N THR A 466 -22.76 -23.55 -13.86
CA THR A 466 -22.18 -22.52 -14.74
C THR A 466 -23.20 -21.50 -15.24
N LYS A 467 -24.48 -21.87 -15.31
CA LYS A 467 -25.55 -21.01 -15.85
C LYS A 467 -26.21 -20.11 -14.80
N CYS A 468 -26.52 -20.64 -13.61
CA CYS A 468 -27.25 -19.91 -12.57
C CYS A 468 -26.46 -19.67 -11.28
N ASN A 469 -25.18 -20.07 -11.22
CA ASN A 469 -24.31 -19.98 -10.04
C ASN A 469 -24.86 -20.63 -8.75
N ALA A 470 -25.91 -21.45 -8.84
CA ALA A 470 -26.40 -22.24 -7.72
C ALA A 470 -25.29 -23.18 -7.22
N LYS A 471 -25.04 -23.14 -5.91
CA LYS A 471 -24.01 -23.94 -5.23
C LYS A 471 -24.65 -25.12 -4.53
N TYR A 472 -24.13 -26.33 -4.75
CA TYR A 472 -24.57 -27.56 -4.10
C TYR A 472 -23.41 -28.14 -3.30
N ARG A 473 -23.72 -28.68 -2.10
CA ARG A 473 -22.71 -29.37 -1.28
C ARG A 473 -22.26 -30.69 -1.89
N ARG A 474 -23.11 -31.35 -2.67
CA ARG A 474 -22.84 -32.63 -3.36
C ARG A 474 -23.34 -32.53 -4.78
N MET A 475 -22.72 -33.30 -5.68
CA MET A 475 -23.18 -33.42 -7.06
C MET A 475 -24.61 -33.97 -7.09
N PRO A 476 -25.58 -33.30 -7.74
CA PRO A 476 -26.91 -33.88 -7.95
C PRO A 476 -26.78 -35.20 -8.71
N ILE A 477 -27.51 -36.24 -8.29
CA ILE A 477 -27.45 -37.57 -8.91
C ILE A 477 -27.79 -37.52 -10.41
N ALA A 478 -28.66 -36.60 -10.82
CA ALA A 478 -29.00 -36.37 -12.22
C ALA A 478 -27.86 -35.77 -13.07
N GLY A 479 -26.71 -35.43 -12.48
CA GLY A 479 -25.57 -34.79 -13.14
C GLY A 479 -25.83 -33.36 -13.63
N LYS A 480 -27.02 -32.80 -13.38
CA LYS A 480 -27.48 -31.49 -13.86
C LYS A 480 -27.98 -30.63 -12.71
N CYS A 481 -27.94 -29.31 -12.91
CA CYS A 481 -28.45 -28.35 -11.95
C CYS A 481 -29.97 -28.53 -11.76
N THR A 482 -30.42 -28.68 -10.50
CA THR A 482 -31.84 -28.88 -10.19
C THR A 482 -32.70 -27.64 -10.41
N ARG A 483 -32.09 -26.44 -10.54
CA ARG A 483 -32.81 -25.19 -10.81
C ARG A 483 -32.97 -24.86 -12.29
N CYS A 484 -31.94 -25.09 -13.11
CA CYS A 484 -31.90 -24.58 -14.48
C CYS A 484 -31.47 -25.62 -15.53
N GLY A 485 -31.27 -26.88 -15.15
CA GLY A 485 -30.83 -27.97 -16.03
C GLY A 485 -29.40 -27.84 -16.59
N GLY A 486 -28.66 -26.79 -16.19
CA GLY A 486 -27.30 -26.52 -16.67
C GLY A 486 -26.25 -27.45 -16.07
N ASN A 487 -25.06 -27.44 -16.67
CA ASN A 487 -23.94 -28.24 -16.19
C ASN A 487 -23.46 -27.78 -14.80
N VAL A 488 -23.03 -28.74 -13.99
CA VAL A 488 -22.53 -28.49 -12.64
C VAL A 488 -21.06 -28.92 -12.61
N ILE A 489 -20.19 -28.00 -12.20
CA ILE A 489 -18.74 -28.21 -12.18
C ILE A 489 -18.20 -28.11 -10.75
N PRO A 490 -17.11 -28.82 -10.43
CA PRO A 490 -16.38 -28.62 -9.18
C PRO A 490 -15.85 -27.19 -9.07
N THR A 491 -15.69 -26.69 -7.85
CA THR A 491 -15.10 -25.35 -7.62
C THR A 491 -13.57 -25.36 -7.65
N VAL A 492 -12.96 -26.51 -7.38
CA VAL A 492 -11.51 -26.73 -7.42
C VAL A 492 -11.25 -27.83 -8.45
N HIS A 493 -10.36 -27.55 -9.42
CA HIS A 493 -10.05 -28.48 -10.51
C HIS A 493 -8.73 -29.22 -10.23
N GLU A 494 -8.59 -30.43 -10.77
CA GLU A 494 -7.36 -31.23 -10.63
C GLU A 494 -6.09 -30.45 -11.01
N GLY A 495 -6.12 -29.71 -12.13
CA GLY A 495 -4.98 -28.91 -12.57
C GLY A 495 -4.51 -27.86 -11.55
N SER A 496 -5.41 -27.33 -10.72
CA SER A 496 -5.04 -26.41 -9.64
C SER A 496 -4.32 -27.10 -8.48
N VAL A 497 -4.58 -28.40 -8.27
CA VAL A 497 -3.90 -29.21 -7.25
C VAL A 497 -2.53 -29.67 -7.75
N LYS A 498 -2.40 -30.02 -9.05
CA LYS A 498 -1.14 -30.52 -9.64
C LYS A 498 -0.15 -29.41 -10.06
N LYS A 499 -0.55 -28.14 -10.03
CA LYS A 499 0.18 -26.98 -10.58
C LYS A 499 1.67 -26.89 -10.20
N TYR A 500 2.01 -27.25 -8.96
CA TYR A 500 3.38 -27.09 -8.42
C TYR A 500 4.09 -28.42 -8.12
N LEU A 501 3.50 -29.55 -8.51
CA LEU A 501 3.98 -30.86 -8.12
C LEU A 501 5.33 -31.20 -8.77
N GLU A 502 5.45 -31.03 -10.09
CA GLU A 502 6.68 -31.32 -10.84
C GLU A 502 7.82 -30.41 -10.39
N MET A 503 7.59 -29.10 -10.34
CA MET A 503 8.60 -28.15 -9.90
C MET A 503 9.06 -28.39 -8.45
N SER A 504 8.15 -28.80 -7.55
CA SER A 504 8.55 -29.15 -6.18
C SER A 504 9.49 -30.37 -6.14
N ARG A 505 9.28 -31.34 -7.04
CA ARG A 505 10.18 -32.49 -7.21
C ARG A 505 11.53 -32.06 -7.76
N ASP A 506 11.54 -31.17 -8.74
CA ASP A 506 12.78 -30.71 -9.36
C ASP A 506 13.62 -29.88 -8.41
N ILE A 507 13.02 -29.00 -7.62
CA ILE A 507 13.74 -28.25 -6.57
C ILE A 507 14.39 -29.21 -5.56
N CYS A 508 13.68 -30.27 -5.14
CA CYS A 508 14.24 -31.26 -4.21
C CYS A 508 15.40 -32.09 -4.79
N LYS A 509 15.50 -32.19 -6.12
CA LYS A 509 16.59 -32.89 -6.81
C LYS A 509 17.80 -31.98 -7.06
N THR A 510 17.54 -30.73 -7.43
CA THR A 510 18.57 -29.77 -7.85
C THR A 510 19.27 -29.12 -6.66
N TYR A 511 18.52 -28.73 -5.63
CA TYR A 511 19.03 -27.97 -4.49
C TYR A 511 19.21 -28.83 -3.23
N ALA A 512 20.13 -28.43 -2.36
CA ALA A 512 20.44 -29.14 -1.13
C ALA A 512 19.43 -28.81 -0.01
N VAL A 513 18.16 -29.17 -0.23
CA VAL A 513 17.09 -28.97 0.75
C VAL A 513 17.12 -30.05 1.85
N SER A 514 16.59 -29.73 3.04
CA SER A 514 16.57 -30.70 4.14
C SER A 514 15.80 -31.98 3.81
N GLU A 515 16.27 -33.12 4.33
CA GLU A 515 15.63 -34.43 4.12
C GLU A 515 14.17 -34.46 4.58
N TYR A 516 13.83 -33.70 5.63
CA TYR A 516 12.46 -33.56 6.09
C TYR A 516 11.57 -32.90 5.03
N THR A 517 12.05 -31.84 4.39
CA THR A 517 11.33 -31.14 3.31
C THR A 517 11.16 -32.06 2.10
N LYS A 518 12.21 -32.82 1.71
CA LYS A 518 12.11 -33.81 0.62
C LYS A 518 11.02 -34.85 0.88
N GLN A 519 11.05 -35.47 2.06
CA GLN A 519 10.05 -36.47 2.47
C GLN A 519 8.63 -35.90 2.47
N ARG A 520 8.45 -34.65 2.90
CA ARG A 520 7.13 -34.00 2.86
C ARG A 520 6.61 -33.81 1.44
N VAL A 521 7.48 -33.38 0.52
CA VAL A 521 7.11 -33.24 -0.90
C VAL A 521 6.76 -34.61 -1.47
N GLU A 522 7.56 -35.64 -1.19
CA GLU A 522 7.33 -37.00 -1.67
C GLU A 522 5.99 -37.58 -1.18
N VAL A 523 5.71 -37.49 0.12
CA VAL A 523 4.42 -37.93 0.70
C VAL A 523 3.24 -37.21 0.06
N LEU A 524 3.36 -35.90 -0.20
CA LEU A 524 2.31 -35.14 -0.87
C LEU A 524 2.12 -35.56 -2.31
N CYS A 525 3.21 -35.85 -3.02
CA CYS A 525 3.14 -36.35 -4.37
C CYS A 525 2.40 -37.69 -4.41
N MET A 526 2.76 -38.63 -3.54
CA MET A 526 2.08 -39.92 -3.41
C MET A 526 0.59 -39.75 -3.10
N GLN A 527 0.22 -38.79 -2.25
CA GLN A 527 -1.19 -38.54 -1.91
C GLN A 527 -1.98 -37.98 -3.10
N ILE A 528 -1.38 -37.08 -3.88
CA ILE A 528 -1.99 -36.51 -5.09
C ILE A 528 -2.14 -37.60 -6.15
N GLU A 529 -1.11 -38.40 -6.40
CA GLU A 529 -1.12 -39.53 -7.34
C GLU A 529 -2.14 -40.59 -6.93
N SER A 530 -2.24 -40.93 -5.64
CA SER A 530 -3.27 -41.84 -5.13
C SER A 530 -4.70 -41.30 -5.31
N THR A 531 -4.88 -39.98 -5.34
CA THR A 531 -6.21 -39.35 -5.45
C THR A 531 -6.69 -39.25 -6.89
N PHE A 532 -5.79 -38.88 -7.81
CA PHE A 532 -6.13 -38.60 -9.21
C PHE A 532 -5.70 -39.72 -10.17
N GLY A 533 -4.91 -40.68 -9.70
CA GLY A 533 -4.20 -41.62 -10.55
C GLY A 533 -2.94 -41.01 -11.18
N GLU A 534 -2.11 -41.89 -11.71
CA GLU A 534 -1.03 -41.48 -12.62
C GLU A 534 -1.65 -40.98 -13.93
N PRO A 535 -1.02 -39.98 -14.58
CA PRO A 535 -1.45 -39.58 -15.92
C PRO A 535 -1.44 -40.82 -16.84
N PRO A 536 -2.45 -40.97 -17.72
CA PRO A 536 -2.48 -42.11 -18.63
C PRO A 536 -1.19 -42.13 -19.45
N GLU A 537 -0.46 -43.25 -19.43
CA GLU A 537 0.70 -43.45 -20.30
C GLU A 537 0.26 -43.18 -21.75
N ARG A 538 0.82 -42.12 -22.35
CA ARG A 538 0.69 -41.94 -23.79
C ARG A 538 1.48 -43.07 -24.42
N GLN A 539 0.80 -43.93 -25.16
CA GLN A 539 1.44 -44.94 -25.99
C GLN A 539 2.42 -44.25 -26.95
N LEU A 540 3.71 -44.34 -26.64
CA LEU A 540 4.79 -43.82 -27.48
C LEU A 540 4.89 -44.66 -28.76
N GLY A 541 5.24 -44.02 -29.86
CA GLY A 541 5.48 -44.72 -31.11
C GLY A 541 6.78 -45.51 -31.03
N LEU A 542 6.92 -46.58 -31.81
CA LEU A 542 8.17 -47.37 -31.89
C LEU A 542 9.41 -46.51 -32.24
N ALA A 543 9.21 -45.36 -32.88
CA ALA A 543 10.25 -44.39 -33.22
C ALA A 543 10.80 -43.61 -32.01
N ASP A 544 10.07 -43.53 -30.90
CA ASP A 544 10.55 -42.89 -29.67
C ASP A 544 11.38 -43.86 -28.80
N PHE A 545 11.46 -45.14 -29.21
CA PHE A 545 12.24 -46.21 -28.54
C PHE A 545 13.51 -46.61 -29.30
N MET A 546 13.73 -46.12 -30.52
CA MET A 546 14.97 -46.30 -31.29
C MET A 546 15.82 -45.05 -31.19
#